data_AF-A0AB38CVN2-F1
#
_entry.id   AF-A0AB38CVN2-F1
#
_cell.length_a   1.000
_cell.length_b   1.000
_cell.length_c   1.000
_cell.angle_alpha   90.00
_cell.angle_beta   90.00
_cell.angle_gamma   90.00
#
_symmetry.space_group_name_H-M   'P 1'
#
loop_
_entity.id
_entity.type
_entity.pdbx_description
1 polymer ?
#
loop_
_entity_poly.entity_id
_entity_poly.type
_entity_poly.pdbx_seq_one_letter_code
_entity_poly.pdbx_strand_id
1 'polypeptide(L)' 'MTRSKNWWIEVTEDKPWIVYSNRLLTRAEALARLTRSNPHLRVVGCEPYVQPRPTVWSGRNAYRDANPNWWERLYGRK' A
#
# COMPACT_ATOMS: atom_id res chain seq x y z
N MET A 1 -2.59 -23.02 1.61
CA MET A 1 -1.92 -21.80 2.11
C MET A 1 -2.01 -20.72 1.04
N THR A 2 -2.64 -19.59 1.33
CA THR A 2 -2.70 -18.43 0.41
C THR A 2 -1.33 -17.78 0.31
N ARG A 3 -0.86 -17.50 -0.91
CA ARG A 3 0.40 -16.80 -1.17
C ARG A 3 0.12 -15.38 -1.65
N SER A 4 0.89 -14.42 -1.18
CA SER A 4 0.83 -13.02 -1.61
C SER A 4 2.23 -12.45 -1.79
N LYS A 5 2.39 -11.48 -2.69
CA LYS A 5 3.65 -10.73 -2.83
C LYS A 5 3.90 -9.85 -1.61
N ASN A 6 2.85 -9.25 -1.07
CA ASN A 6 2.95 -8.29 0.02
C ASN A 6 2.02 -8.68 1.17
N TRP A 7 2.40 -8.31 2.39
CA TRP A 7 1.66 -8.63 3.61
C TRP A 7 1.52 -7.41 4.51
N TRP A 8 0.33 -7.23 5.08
CA TRP A 8 0.04 -6.27 6.14
C TRP A 8 0.17 -6.99 7.48
N ILE A 9 0.97 -6.45 8.39
CA ILE A 9 1.22 -7.04 9.70
C ILE A 9 0.93 -6.00 10.78
N GLU A 10 -0.05 -6.31 11.63
CA GLU A 10 -0.42 -5.48 12.78
C GLU A 10 0.45 -5.86 13.97
N VAL A 11 0.96 -4.85 14.68
CA VAL A 11 1.82 -4.99 15.85
C VAL A 11 1.27 -4.15 16.99
N THR A 12 1.54 -4.53 18.25
CA THR A 12 0.90 -3.86 19.40
C THR A 12 1.42 -2.47 19.73
N GLU A 13 2.68 -2.19 19.40
CA GLU A 13 3.40 -1.02 19.93
C GLU A 13 3.71 0.02 18.85
N ASP A 14 3.26 -0.22 17.60
CA ASP A 14 3.60 0.64 16.46
C ASP A 14 2.50 0.61 15.39
N LYS A 15 2.66 1.45 14.39
CA LYS A 15 1.85 1.43 13.16
C LYS A 15 1.97 0.07 12.46
N PRO A 16 0.93 -0.35 11.73
CA PRO A 16 1.00 -1.58 10.94
C PRO A 16 2.14 -1.53 9.92
N TRP A 17 2.83 -2.67 9.79
CA TRP A 17 3.98 -2.83 8.90
C TRP A 17 3.55 -3.49 7.59
N ILE A 18 4.06 -2.98 6.47
CA ILE A 18 3.90 -3.62 5.17
C ILE A 18 5.19 -4.31 4.78
N VAL A 19 5.15 -5.63 4.64
CA VAL A 19 6.26 -6.43 4.15
C VAL A 19 6.12 -6.59 2.64
N TYR A 20 7.00 -5.92 1.89
CA TYR A 20 7.08 -6.02 0.44
C TYR A 20 8.01 -7.14 -0.02
N SER A 21 7.62 -7.83 -1.10
CA SER A 21 8.46 -8.85 -1.74
C SER A 21 8.21 -8.97 -3.23
N ASN A 22 9.29 -9.18 -3.98
CA ASN A 22 9.22 -9.47 -5.42
C ASN A 22 8.76 -10.91 -5.69
N ARG A 23 8.80 -11.79 -4.69
CA ARG A 23 8.33 -13.18 -4.76
C ARG A 23 7.11 -13.40 -3.88
N LEU A 24 6.30 -14.38 -4.25
CA LEU A 24 5.18 -14.86 -3.44
C LEU A 24 5.67 -15.43 -2.11
N LEU A 25 5.21 -14.82 -1.01
CA LEU A 25 5.44 -15.22 0.37
C LEU A 25 4.20 -15.91 0.94
N THR A 26 4.44 -16.90 1.79
CA THR A 26 3.45 -17.42 2.74
C THR A 26 3.37 -16.53 3.98
N ARG A 27 2.31 -16.70 4.78
CA ARG A 27 2.12 -15.98 6.05
C ARG A 27 3.33 -16.15 6.98
N ALA A 28 3.83 -17.38 7.12
CA ALA A 28 4.96 -17.70 7.98
C ALA A 28 6.25 -17.00 7.53
N GLU A 29 6.53 -16.97 6.22
CA GLU A 29 7.70 -16.29 5.67
C GLU A 29 7.63 -14.77 5.87
N ALA A 30 6.44 -14.18 5.73
CA ALA A 30 6.24 -12.75 5.96
C ALA A 30 6.50 -12.37 7.42
N LEU A 31 5.99 -13.17 8.36
CA LEU A 31 6.24 -13.00 9.80
C LEU A 31 7.73 -13.14 10.14
N ALA A 32 8.37 -14.20 9.64
CA ALA A 32 9.80 -14.43 9.86
C ALA A 32 10.67 -13.28 9.34
N ARG A 33 10.26 -12.65 8.23
CA ARG A 33 10.95 -11.49 7.68
C ARG A 33 10.80 -10.25 8.58
N LEU A 34 9.61 -10.00 9.12
CA LEU A 34 9.38 -8.90 10.05
C LEU A 34 10.16 -9.10 11.36
N THR A 35 10.06 -10.28 11.98
CA THR A 35 10.71 -10.55 13.27
C THR A 35 12.23 -10.61 13.16
N ARG A 36 12.78 -11.00 12.00
CA ARG A 36 14.22 -10.93 11.76
C ARG A 36 14.74 -9.48 11.79
N SER A 37 13.99 -8.54 11.22
CA SER A 37 14.37 -7.12 11.21
C SER A 37 14.00 -6.40 12.51
N ASN A 38 12.92 -6.83 13.17
CA ASN A 38 12.38 -6.19 14.37
C ASN A 38 11.95 -7.26 15.39
N PRO A 39 12.89 -7.87 16.11
CA PRO A 39 12.60 -8.99 17.02
C PRO A 39 11.78 -8.59 18.25
N HIS A 40 11.70 -7.30 18.56
CA HIS A 40 10.94 -6.76 19.70
C HIS A 40 9.44 -6.57 19.38
N LEU A 41 9.04 -6.58 18.10
CA LEU A 41 7.64 -6.34 17.74
C LEU A 41 6.77 -7.56 18.04
N ARG A 42 5.71 -7.36 18.81
CA ARG A 42 4.67 -8.37 19.02
C ARG A 42 3.60 -8.27 17.93
N VAL A 43 3.52 -9.31 17.10
CA VAL A 43 2.53 -9.40 16.02
C VAL A 43 1.17 -9.82 16.56
N VAL A 44 0.13 -9.09 16.18
CA VAL A 44 -1.27 -9.39 16.52
C VAL A 44 -2.12 -9.79 15.31
N GLY A 45 -1.76 -9.31 14.11
CA GLY A 45 -2.48 -9.59 12.88
C GLY A 45 -1.51 -9.78 11.71
N CYS A 46 -1.86 -10.63 10.74
CA CYS A 46 -1.05 -10.81 9.54
C CYS A 46 -1.90 -11.34 8.40
N GLU A 47 -2.07 -10.50 7.39
CA GLU A 47 -2.96 -10.72 6.26
C GLU A 47 -2.32 -10.30 4.92
N PRO A 48 -2.75 -10.89 3.79
CA PRO A 48 -2.27 -10.47 2.48
C PRO A 48 -2.55 -8.99 2.22
N TYR A 49 -1.50 -8.22 1.89
CA TYR A 49 -1.70 -6.84 1.47
C TYR A 49 -2.22 -6.81 0.04
N VAL A 50 -3.44 -6.30 -0.12
CA VAL A 50 -4.03 -5.99 -1.41
C VAL A 50 -3.81 -4.50 -1.67
N GLN A 51 -3.00 -4.18 -2.66
CA GLN A 51 -2.81 -2.79 -3.05
C GLN A 51 -4.17 -2.20 -3.44
N PRO A 52 -4.57 -1.04 -2.86
CA PRO A 52 -5.79 -0.38 -3.27
C PRO A 52 -5.73 -0.10 -4.77
N ARG A 53 -6.82 -0.39 -5.47
CA ARG A 53 -6.88 -0.14 -6.92
C ARG A 53 -6.61 1.36 -7.14
N PRO A 54 -5.77 1.72 -8.13
CA PRO A 54 -5.59 3.12 -8.47
C PRO A 54 -6.98 3.69 -8.82
N THR A 55 -7.39 4.69 -8.04
CA THR A 55 -8.59 5.46 -8.36
C THR A 55 -8.24 6.47 -9.45
N VAL A 56 -9.23 6.94 -10.20
CA VAL A 56 -9.03 8.09 -11.11
C VAL A 56 -8.44 9.30 -10.38
N TRP A 57 -8.70 9.40 -9.07
CA TRP A 57 -8.17 10.42 -8.17
C TRP A 57 -6.69 10.23 -7.79
N SER A 58 -6.12 9.04 -7.99
CA SER A 58 -4.73 8.72 -7.64
C SER A 58 -3.73 9.00 -8.77
N GLY A 59 -4.21 9.36 -9.97
CA GLY A 59 -3.36 9.69 -11.11
C GLY A 59 -2.81 11.12 -11.04
N ARG A 60 -1.61 11.35 -11.59
CA ARG A 60 -0.99 12.68 -11.70
C ARG A 60 -1.88 13.71 -12.44
N ASN A 61 -2.83 13.24 -13.25
CA ASN A 61 -3.78 14.07 -14.00
C ASN A 61 -5.21 14.04 -13.44
N ALA A 62 -5.45 13.44 -12.27
CA ALA A 62 -6.78 13.29 -11.66
C ALA A 62 -7.61 14.59 -11.68
N TYR A 63 -6.97 15.70 -11.31
CA TYR A 63 -7.61 17.01 -11.30
C TYR A 63 -7.99 17.51 -12.71
N ARG A 64 -7.14 17.24 -13.72
CA ARG A 64 -7.36 17.64 -15.11
C ARG A 64 -8.50 16.84 -15.74
N ASP A 65 -8.54 15.53 -15.48
CA ASP A 65 -9.59 14.63 -15.98
C ASP A 65 -10.95 14.97 -15.35
N ALA A 66 -10.98 15.35 -14.07
CA ALA A 66 -12.20 15.74 -13.37
C ALA A 66 -12.70 17.16 -13.74
N ASN A 67 -11.88 18.00 -14.35
CA ASN A 67 -12.23 19.39 -14.68
C ASN A 67 -11.86 19.71 -16.13
N PRO A 68 -12.70 19.39 -17.13
CA PRO A 68 -12.37 19.58 -18.55
C PRO A 68 -11.92 21.00 -18.93
N ASN A 69 -12.40 22.01 -18.20
CA ASN A 69 -12.08 23.43 -18.40
C ASN A 69 -10.98 23.93 -17.45
N TRP A 70 -10.18 23.04 -16.85
CA TRP A 70 -9.10 23.41 -15.92
C TRP A 70 -8.11 24.41 -16.55
N TRP A 71 -7.91 24.31 -17.87
CA TRP A 71 -7.01 25.19 -18.62
C TRP A 71 -7.54 26.63 -18.72
N GLU A 72 -8.86 26.83 -18.91
CA GLU A 72 -9.48 28.17 -18.96
C GLU A 72 -9.32 28.90 -17.63
N ARG A 73 -9.35 28.17 -16.51
CA ARG A 73 -9.16 28.74 -15.16
C ARG A 73 -7.73 29.17 -14.88
N LEU A 74 -6.74 28.50 -15.46
CA LEU A 74 -5.32 28.82 -15.24
C LEU A 74 -4.78 29.85 -16.22
N TYR A 75 -5.27 29.86 -17.45
CA TYR A 75 -4.69 30.66 -18.53
C TYR A 75 -5.65 31.69 -19.11
N GLY A 76 -6.88 31.75 -18.61
CA GLY A 76 -7.94 32.60 -19.17
C GLY A 76 -8.50 32.04 -20.48
N ARG A 77 -9.67 32.54 -20.88
CA ARG A 77 -10.18 32.31 -22.24
C ARG A 77 -9.38 33.16 -23.21
N LYS A 78 -8.90 32.53 -24.29
CA LYS A 78 -8.46 33.26 -25.49
C LYS A 78 -9.65 33.85 -26.23
#